data_AF-A0A1I7VCR8-F1
#
_entry.id   AF-A0A1I7VCR8-F1
#
_cell.length_a   1.000
_cell.length_b   1.000
_cell.length_c   1.000
_cell.angle_alpha   90.00
_cell.angle_beta   90.00
_cell.angle_gamma   90.00
#
_symmetry.space_group_name_H-M   'P 1'
#
loop_
_entity.id
_entity.type
_entity.pdbx_description
1 polymer ?
#
loop_
_entity_poly.entity_id
_entity_poly.type
_entity_poly.pdbx_seq_one_letter_code
_entity_poly.pdbx_strand_id
1 'polypeptide(L)'
;MNVTGFSHQVGGHFGIFTCGGHICKPLNSKELAFYKEIGDRFAPFTAQCCGTISIQPRNSRDDGLVLTTDRPVLCHPNPSSSEKQLIFRLNKNGRVESDQHFNEWAKQCQTRSVQKLLKPANGLNAFF
;
A
#
# COMPACT_ATOMS: atom_id res chain seq x y z
N MET A 1 -10.68 4.78 -2.06
CA MET A 1 -10.01 4.60 -3.37
C MET A 1 -9.39 3.21 -3.39
N ASN A 2 -9.22 2.58 -4.55
CA ASN A 2 -8.60 1.25 -4.62
C ASN A 2 -7.10 1.35 -4.32
N VAL A 3 -6.58 0.35 -3.63
CA VAL A 3 -5.16 0.22 -3.32
C VAL A 3 -4.67 -1.06 -3.99
N THR A 4 -3.58 -0.96 -4.73
CA THR A 4 -2.94 -2.09 -5.42
C THR A 4 -1.49 -2.29 -4.94
N GLY A 5 -0.83 -3.34 -5.42
CA GLY A 5 0.55 -3.65 -5.04
C GLY A 5 1.56 -2.80 -5.81
N PHE A 6 2.61 -2.32 -5.14
CA PHE A 6 3.77 -1.76 -5.84
C PHE A 6 4.66 -2.88 -6.39
N SER A 7 4.59 -3.10 -7.70
CA SER A 7 5.29 -4.21 -8.39
C SER A 7 6.83 -4.08 -8.37
N HIS A 8 7.36 -2.88 -8.21
CA HIS A 8 8.81 -2.61 -8.28
C HIS A 8 9.48 -2.57 -6.90
N GLN A 9 8.87 -3.16 -5.87
CA GLN A 9 9.49 -3.28 -4.56
C GLN A 9 10.69 -4.23 -4.61
N VAL A 10 11.90 -3.71 -4.43
CA VAL A 10 13.17 -4.47 -4.46
C VAL A 10 13.85 -4.60 -3.08
N GLY A 11 13.27 -4.06 -2.02
CA GLY A 11 13.83 -4.11 -0.67
C GLY A 11 12.80 -3.88 0.44
N GLY A 12 13.26 -3.90 1.69
CA GLY A 12 12.42 -3.78 2.88
C GLY A 12 11.58 -5.03 3.17
N HIS A 13 11.12 -5.18 4.42
CA HIS A 13 10.37 -6.37 4.90
C HIS A 13 8.87 -6.11 5.13
N PHE A 14 8.35 -5.03 4.55
CA PHE A 14 6.98 -4.57 4.69
C PHE A 14 6.34 -4.39 3.32
N GLY A 15 5.03 -4.57 3.20
CA GLY A 15 4.32 -4.40 1.93
C GLY A 15 4.25 -2.94 1.53
N ILE A 16 4.70 -2.64 0.31
CA ILE A 16 4.50 -1.33 -0.32
C ILE A 16 3.34 -1.44 -1.31
N PHE A 17 2.44 -0.47 -1.24
CA PHE A 17 1.22 -0.42 -2.05
C PHE A 17 1.22 0.84 -2.92
N THR A 18 0.22 0.96 -3.79
CA THR A 18 -0.03 2.18 -4.57
C THR A 18 -1.50 2.55 -4.55
N CYS A 19 -1.78 3.85 -4.65
CA CYS A 19 -3.14 4.42 -4.65
C CYS A 19 -3.12 5.76 -5.38
N GLY A 20 -3.96 5.97 -6.40
CA GLY A 20 -4.08 7.25 -7.08
C GLY A 20 -2.77 7.81 -7.65
N GLY A 21 -1.88 6.93 -8.13
CA GLY A 21 -0.55 7.30 -8.63
C GLY A 21 0.54 7.46 -7.56
N HIS A 22 0.22 7.35 -6.27
CA HIS A 22 1.19 7.45 -5.18
C HIS A 22 1.71 6.09 -4.72
N ILE A 23 2.89 6.08 -4.11
CA ILE A 23 3.44 4.92 -3.39
C ILE A 23 3.01 5.04 -1.93
N CYS A 24 2.29 4.05 -1.43
CA CYS A 24 1.84 3.99 -0.04
C CYS A 24 2.77 3.09 0.77
N LYS A 25 3.59 3.70 1.62
CA LYS A 25 4.52 3.01 2.51
C LYS A 25 3.96 2.95 3.93
N PRO A 26 4.08 1.81 4.64
CA PRO A 26 3.61 1.70 6.03
C PRO A 26 4.16 2.81 6.92
N LEU A 27 3.30 3.36 7.76
CA LEU A 27 3.61 4.53 8.58
C LEU A 27 4.77 4.27 9.53
N ASN A 28 5.83 5.05 9.37
CA ASN A 28 6.93 5.14 10.31
C ASN A 28 7.00 6.59 10.82
N SER A 29 6.83 6.78 12.13
CA SER A 29 6.74 8.13 12.71
C SER A 29 8.03 8.95 12.53
N LYS A 30 9.20 8.31 12.54
CA LYS A 30 10.48 8.99 12.33
C LYS A 30 10.65 9.43 10.88
N GLU A 31 10.25 8.58 9.94
CA GLU A 31 10.29 8.90 8.51
C GLU A 31 9.28 10.01 8.15
N LEU A 32 8.07 9.96 8.73
CA LEU A 32 7.10 11.04 8.55
C LEU A 32 7.61 12.37 9.16
N ALA A 33 8.27 12.34 10.31
CA ALA A 33 8.89 13.53 10.90
C ALA A 33 9.99 14.09 10.00
N PHE A 34 10.84 13.24 9.44
CA PHE A 34 11.85 13.64 8.46
C PHE A 34 11.23 14.42 7.29
N TYR A 35 10.17 13.91 6.67
CA TYR A 35 9.51 14.62 5.56
C TYR A 35 8.88 15.96 5.97
N LYS A 36 8.46 16.11 7.24
CA LYS A 36 7.93 17.37 7.77
C LYS A 36 9.02 18.41 8.08
N GLU A 37 10.23 17.94 8.37
CA GLU A 37 11.32 18.77 8.91
C GLU A 37 12.49 18.99 7.93
N ILE A 38 12.51 18.27 6.80
CA ILE A 38 13.64 18.27 5.82
C ILE A 38 14.00 19.67 5.28
N GLY A 39 13.02 20.58 5.22
CA GLY A 39 13.18 21.94 4.73
C GLY A 39 13.44 22.05 3.22
N ASP A 40 13.36 23.28 2.71
CA ASP A 40 13.40 23.56 1.26
C ASP A 40 14.73 23.22 0.60
N ARG A 41 15.82 23.21 1.39
CA ARG A 41 17.16 22.91 0.87
C ARG A 41 17.26 21.49 0.32
N PHE A 42 16.64 20.53 0.98
CA PHE A 42 16.77 19.11 0.63
C PHE A 42 15.51 18.50 0.02
N ALA A 43 14.34 19.13 0.21
CA ALA A 43 13.07 18.66 -0.36
C ALA A 43 13.14 18.32 -1.87
N PRO A 44 13.81 19.11 -2.76
CA PRO A 44 13.90 18.80 -4.19
C PRO A 44 14.63 17.49 -4.53
N PHE A 45 15.42 16.96 -3.59
CA PHE A 45 16.19 15.72 -3.76
C PHE A 45 15.51 14.49 -3.14
N THR A 46 14.27 14.65 -2.67
CA THR A 46 13.50 13.57 -2.05
C THR A 46 12.14 13.41 -2.70
N ALA A 47 11.53 12.24 -2.54
CA ALA A 47 10.13 12.07 -2.91
C ALA A 47 9.24 12.99 -2.06
N GLN A 48 8.18 13.55 -2.65
CA GLN A 48 7.21 14.35 -1.91
C GLN A 48 6.31 13.44 -1.06
N CYS A 49 6.17 13.76 0.24
CA CYS A 49 5.17 13.16 1.12
C CYS A 49 3.89 13.99 1.03
N CYS A 50 2.84 13.43 0.44
CA CYS A 50 1.53 14.04 0.22
C CYS A 50 0.60 13.87 1.43
N GLY A 51 0.88 12.93 2.33
CA GLY A 51 0.19 12.83 3.61
C GLY A 51 0.10 11.41 4.15
N THR A 52 -1.00 11.13 4.86
CA THR A 52 -1.28 9.81 5.44
C THR A 52 -2.68 9.32 5.09
N ILE A 53 -2.85 8.00 5.00
CA ILE A 53 -4.12 7.30 4.75
C ILE A 53 -4.19 6.06 5.63
N SER A 54 -5.42 5.57 5.84
CA SER A 54 -5.64 4.25 6.40
C SER A 54 -6.03 3.28 5.28
N ILE A 55 -5.31 2.16 5.19
CA ILE A 55 -5.57 1.08 4.25
C ILE A 55 -6.33 -0.04 4.97
N GLN A 56 -7.47 -0.42 4.42
CA GLN A 56 -8.37 -1.41 4.99
C GLN A 56 -8.71 -2.50 3.96
N PRO A 57 -8.72 -3.78 4.38
CA PRO A 57 -9.24 -4.85 3.56
C PRO A 57 -10.77 -4.74 3.45
N ARG A 58 -11.30 -5.01 2.27
CA ARG A 58 -12.73 -5.16 1.99
C ARG A 58 -12.97 -6.44 1.22
N ASN A 59 -14.08 -7.11 1.53
CA ASN A 59 -14.52 -8.24 0.73
C ASN A 59 -14.90 -7.77 -0.68
N SER A 60 -14.43 -8.51 -1.67
CA SER A 60 -14.83 -8.41 -3.06
C SER A 60 -15.76 -9.58 -3.40
N ARG A 61 -16.18 -9.68 -4.66
CA ARG A 61 -16.89 -10.86 -5.17
C ARG A 61 -15.97 -12.09 -5.10
N ASP A 62 -16.55 -13.28 -5.05
CA ASP A 62 -15.86 -14.59 -5.09
C ASP A 62 -14.85 -14.82 -3.95
N ASP A 63 -15.20 -14.44 -2.72
CA ASP A 63 -14.35 -14.54 -1.52
C ASP A 63 -12.97 -13.86 -1.64
N GLY A 64 -12.86 -12.92 -2.59
CA GLY A 64 -11.70 -12.06 -2.76
C GLY A 64 -11.61 -10.97 -1.70
N LEU A 65 -10.41 -10.48 -1.45
CA LEU A 65 -10.11 -9.34 -0.59
C LEU A 65 -9.41 -8.27 -1.43
N VAL A 66 -9.92 -7.05 -1.38
CA VAL A 66 -9.32 -5.88 -2.02
C VAL A 66 -8.92 -4.88 -0.96
N LEU A 67 -7.90 -4.07 -1.23
CA LEU A 67 -7.48 -3.02 -0.32
C LEU A 67 -8.08 -1.70 -0.77
N THR A 68 -8.54 -0.91 0.20
CA THR A 68 -9.10 0.41 -0.04
C THR A 68 -8.61 1.42 0.99
N THR A 69 -8.59 2.69 0.60
CA THR A 69 -8.33 3.80 1.52
C THR A 69 -9.59 4.28 2.21
N ASP A 70 -9.42 4.84 3.41
CA ASP A 70 -10.46 5.54 4.19
C ASP A 70 -10.98 6.81 3.51
N ARG A 71 -10.13 7.49 2.73
CA ARG A 71 -10.47 8.72 1.99
C ARG A 71 -9.87 8.74 0.58
N PRO A 72 -10.46 9.48 -0.37
CA PRO A 72 -9.86 9.62 -1.71
C PRO A 72 -8.55 10.42 -1.65
N VAL A 73 -7.59 10.04 -2.49
CA VAL A 73 -6.36 10.79 -2.73
C VAL A 73 -6.54 11.60 -4.01
N LEU A 74 -6.56 12.93 -3.91
CA LEU A 74 -6.92 13.83 -5.02
C LEU A 74 -5.74 14.62 -5.58
N CYS A 75 -4.57 14.57 -4.93
CA CYS A 75 -3.37 15.25 -5.39
C CYS A 75 -2.63 14.42 -6.44
N HIS A 76 -2.01 15.08 -7.41
CA HIS A 76 -1.21 14.47 -8.48
C HIS A 76 -1.95 13.34 -9.22
N PRO A 77 -3.17 13.60 -9.75
CA PRO A 77 -3.94 12.57 -10.42
C PRO A 77 -3.14 12.00 -11.59
N ASN A 78 -2.93 10.68 -11.59
CA ASN A 78 -2.26 10.00 -12.68
C ASN A 78 -3.30 9.26 -13.55
N PRO A 79 -3.79 9.86 -14.65
CA PRO A 79 -4.79 9.23 -15.52
C PRO A 79 -4.26 7.97 -16.23
N SER A 80 -2.93 7.77 -16.27
CA SER A 80 -2.30 6.58 -16.84
C SER A 80 -2.07 5.45 -15.84
N SER A 81 -2.32 5.68 -14.54
CA SER A 81 -2.25 4.59 -13.56
C SER A 81 -3.46 3.67 -13.77
N SER A 82 -3.26 2.65 -14.59
CA SER A 82 -4.13 1.48 -14.63
C SER A 82 -4.10 0.84 -13.24
N GLU A 83 -5.01 1.26 -12.36
CA GLU A 83 -5.26 0.65 -11.05
C GLU A 83 -5.88 -0.74 -11.27
N LYS A 84 -5.11 -1.66 -11.86
CA LYS A 84 -5.47 -3.08 -11.89
C LYS A 84 -5.66 -3.47 -10.43
N GLN A 85 -6.90 -3.74 -10.08
CA GLN A 85 -7.27 -4.11 -8.73
C GLN A 85 -6.53 -5.41 -8.40
N LEU A 86 -5.74 -5.37 -7.32
CA LEU A 86 -5.05 -6.55 -6.81
C LEU A 86 -6.03 -7.29 -5.89
N ILE A 87 -6.28 -8.57 -6.19
CA ILE A 87 -7.20 -9.39 -5.39
C ILE A 87 -6.36 -10.36 -4.55
N PHE A 88 -6.55 -10.26 -3.24
CA PHE A 88 -6.03 -11.21 -2.28
C PHE A 88 -7.06 -12.30 -2.01
N ARG A 89 -6.62 -13.50 -1.68
CA ARG A 89 -7.49 -14.61 -1.29
C ARG A 89 -6.92 -15.33 -0.09
N LEU A 90 -7.79 -15.83 0.78
CA LEU A 90 -7.38 -16.80 1.80
C LEU A 90 -7.44 -18.19 1.19
N ASN A 91 -6.33 -18.91 1.24
CA ASN A 91 -6.35 -20.32 0.90
C ASN A 91 -6.93 -21.17 2.06
N LYS A 92 -7.13 -22.47 1.81
CA LYS A 92 -7.68 -23.43 2.78
C LYS A 92 -6.86 -23.55 4.07
N ASN A 93 -5.60 -23.15 4.04
CA ASN A 93 -4.68 -23.17 5.19
C ASN A 93 -4.66 -21.82 5.93
N GLY A 94 -5.54 -20.87 5.58
CA GLY A 94 -5.61 -19.54 6.18
C GLY A 94 -4.49 -18.58 5.77
N ARG A 95 -3.72 -18.92 4.72
CA ARG A 95 -2.66 -18.04 4.19
C ARG A 95 -3.22 -17.14 3.10
N VAL A 96 -2.78 -15.88 3.11
CA VAL A 96 -3.10 -14.89 2.08
C VAL A 96 -2.23 -15.12 0.84
N GLU A 97 -2.90 -15.20 -0.30
CA GLU A 97 -2.31 -15.26 -1.64
C GLU A 97 -2.81 -14.07 -2.46
N SER A 98 -2.14 -13.75 -3.57
CA SER A 98 -2.58 -12.72 -4.52
C SER A 98 -2.62 -13.30 -5.92
N ASP A 99 -3.54 -12.78 -6.74
CA ASP A 99 -3.83 -13.27 -8.08
C ASP A 99 -2.87 -12.76 -9.16
N GLN A 100 -2.19 -11.63 -8.92
CA GLN A 100 -1.24 -11.06 -9.86
C GLN A 100 0.19 -11.55 -9.64
N HIS A 101 0.86 -11.77 -10.76
CA HIS A 101 2.28 -12.10 -10.83
C HIS A 101 3.09 -10.83 -11.07
N PHE A 102 3.65 -10.29 -10.00
CA PHE A 102 4.76 -9.33 -10.07
C PHE A 102 5.99 -9.97 -9.41
N ASN A 103 7.08 -9.21 -9.33
CA ASN A 103 8.25 -9.52 -8.50
C ASN A 103 7.87 -10.30 -7.22
N GLU A 104 8.49 -11.48 -7.04
CA GLU A 104 8.19 -12.40 -5.93
C GLU A 104 8.49 -11.79 -4.54
N TRP A 105 9.49 -10.93 -4.43
CA TRP A 105 9.77 -10.19 -3.20
C TRP A 105 8.63 -9.23 -2.82
N ALA A 106 8.14 -8.45 -3.78
CA ALA A 106 7.01 -7.55 -3.60
C ALA A 106 5.76 -8.32 -3.18
N LYS A 107 5.45 -9.41 -3.91
CA LYS A 107 4.33 -10.31 -3.61
C LYS A 107 4.40 -10.84 -2.18
N GLN A 108 5.55 -11.36 -1.75
CA GLN A 108 5.74 -11.87 -0.39
C GLN A 108 5.56 -10.78 0.68
N CYS A 109 6.09 -9.57 0.45
CA CYS A 109 5.94 -8.46 1.38
C CYS A 109 4.48 -8.01 1.52
N GLN A 110 3.77 -7.93 0.40
CA GLN A 110 2.38 -7.49 0.33
C GLN A 110 1.43 -8.53 0.96
N THR A 111 1.53 -9.81 0.60
CA THR A 111 0.68 -10.86 1.18
C THR A 111 0.89 -11.00 2.70
N ARG A 112 2.14 -10.89 3.19
CA ARG A 112 2.43 -10.86 4.64
C ARG A 112 1.79 -9.67 5.34
N SER A 113 1.74 -8.51 4.68
CA SER A 113 1.13 -7.31 5.24
C SER A 113 -0.39 -7.45 5.32
N VAL A 114 -1.01 -7.99 4.27
CA VAL A 114 -2.45 -8.31 4.27
C VAL A 114 -2.78 -9.39 5.30
N GLN A 115 -1.95 -10.42 5.44
CA GLN A 115 -2.12 -11.45 6.48
C GLN A 115 -2.15 -10.83 7.88
N LYS A 116 -1.32 -9.82 8.15
CA LYS A 116 -1.33 -9.10 9.43
C LYS A 116 -2.59 -8.25 9.60
N LEU A 117 -3.04 -7.58 8.53
CA LEU A 117 -4.25 -6.75 8.51
C LEU A 117 -5.52 -7.52 8.87
N LEU A 118 -5.59 -8.80 8.49
CA LEU A 118 -6.79 -9.62 8.76
C LEU A 118 -6.89 -10.12 10.21
N LYS A 119 -5.86 -9.89 11.05
CA LYS A 119 -5.96 -10.20 12.48
C LYS A 119 -6.83 -9.15 13.19
N PRO A 120 -7.65 -9.54 14.18
CA PRO A 120 -8.47 -8.60 14.94
C PRO A 120 -7.60 -7.45 15.52
N ALA A 121 -8.09 -6.22 15.43
CA ALA A 121 -7.43 -4.97 15.87
C ALA A 121 -6.32 -4.38 14.98
N ASN A 122 -6.09 -4.87 13.76
CA ASN A 122 -5.05 -4.32 12.87
C ASN A 122 -5.63 -3.46 11.73
N GLY A 123 -5.23 -2.18 11.68
CA GLY A 123 -5.32 -1.32 10.50
C GLY A 123 -3.92 -0.97 10.00
N LEU A 124 -3.76 -0.69 8.69
CA LEU A 124 -2.48 -0.27 8.12
C LEU A 124 -2.56 1.22 7.82
N ASN A 125 -1.92 2.02 8.67
CA ASN A 125 -1.67 3.41 8.32
C ASN A 125 -0.46 3.47 7.39
N ALA A 126 -0.55 4.29 6.36
CA ALA A 126 0.52 4.53 5.39
C ALA A 126 0.73 6.02 5.19
N PHE A 127 1.97 6.41 4.89
CA PHE A 127 2.25 7.69 4.25
C PHE A 127 2.45 7.47 2.76
N PHE A 128 2.12 8.50 1.98
CA PHE A 128 2.11 8.47 0.53
C PHE A 128 2.53 9.82 -0.02
#